data_AF-A0A3C0YD58-F1
#
_entry.id   AF-A0A3C0YD58-F1
#
_cell.length_a   1.000
_cell.length_b   1.000
_cell.length_c   1.000
_cell.angle_alpha   90.00
_cell.angle_beta   90.00
_cell.angle_gamma   90.00
#
_symmetry.space_group_name_H-M   'P 1'
#
loop_
_entity.id
_entity.type
_entity.pdbx_description
1 polymer ?
#
loop_
_entity_poly.entity_id
_entity_poly.type
_entity_poly.pdbx_seq_one_letter_code
_entity_poly.pdbx_strand_id
1 'polypeptide(L)'
;VKFDFLGLATLTILEMAKDFIIQRYPAQKNFSFEDLPLNDKKVYDLFGRGQTEAVFQFESIGMQRMLKDARPNRLEDLIALNALYRPGPMELIPTYIARKQGKEVPEYPDPRVQPILEETFGIMVYQEQVMQTAQILGGYSLGGADMLRRAMGKKDKDEMDTHRAVFRKGAGQGGLSEEKADAVFDLMEKFAGYGFNKSHSAAYALLAYHTAWLKVHYTAEFFAANMSVEADDTDKLKTLFGDAQKMGIQFESPDINRGDYRFEPISATAVRYGLGAIKGTGQQAIAAIVAARQATGPFTSLYDFCVRVDRSKLNKRTVEALIKGGAFDNLHLNRAELLASVDRAFEFAAAAEANANQGGLFDMADSHAASTQEPALVEAVPFGVKARLVLEKTAIGFYLSGHLFDEVEAEVRQFAKRKIEDLIDSREPQLLAAIVSDLRVINGNRGKLILFKLDDKTDVLEASVDEAVFNAHRNLLKDDELVIVQGTLQGASERFGRRFKVTQVWDLETARCKFGKYLRVAVNGTAPDIARLVRDFPPRREMSEQGELSRGLPVRLSLRRQYGSEGARAELHLGDAARFFPSDAALASWMVQADRGLASIVYE
;
A
#
# COMPACT_ATOMS: atom_id res chain seq x y z
N VAL A 1 33.53 11.66 28.34
CA VAL A 1 33.18 10.96 27.07
C VAL A 1 31.67 10.98 26.94
N LYS A 2 31.13 11.41 25.79
CA LYS A 2 29.67 11.43 25.50
C LYS A 2 29.38 10.30 24.51
N PHE A 3 28.33 9.51 24.76
CA PHE A 3 27.81 8.52 23.83
C PHE A 3 26.42 8.92 23.36
N ASP A 4 26.14 8.75 22.08
CA ASP A 4 24.81 8.96 21.49
C ASP A 4 24.19 7.60 21.18
N PHE A 5 23.00 7.32 21.73
CA PHE A 5 22.24 6.09 21.50
C PHE A 5 21.05 6.43 20.60
N LEU A 6 21.03 5.87 19.39
CA LEU A 6 19.99 6.11 18.40
C LEU A 6 19.07 4.89 18.29
N GLY A 7 17.77 5.11 18.34
CA GLY A 7 16.78 4.08 18.00
C GLY A 7 16.59 4.02 16.48
N LEU A 8 17.21 3.04 15.82
CA LEU A 8 17.08 2.85 14.38
C LEU A 8 16.21 1.62 14.07
N ALA A 9 14.99 1.85 13.58
CA ALA A 9 14.03 0.80 13.24
C ALA A 9 14.61 -0.26 12.28
N THR A 10 15.47 0.16 11.35
CA THR A 10 16.16 -0.74 10.41
C THR A 10 16.94 -1.85 11.09
N LEU A 11 17.62 -1.57 12.22
CA LEU A 11 18.35 -2.62 12.93
C LEU A 11 17.38 -3.63 13.56
N THR A 12 16.25 -3.17 14.09
CA THR A 12 15.18 -4.05 14.59
C THR A 12 14.61 -4.92 13.47
N ILE A 13 14.40 -4.36 12.28
CA ILE A 13 13.93 -5.10 11.10
C ILE A 13 14.94 -6.17 10.69
N LEU A 14 16.23 -5.81 10.61
CA LEU A 14 17.29 -6.74 10.24
C LEU A 14 17.40 -7.90 11.24
N GLU A 15 17.38 -7.62 12.55
CA GLU A 15 17.44 -8.66 13.57
C GLU A 15 16.21 -9.57 13.54
N MET A 16 15.01 -9.00 13.37
CA MET A 16 13.79 -9.79 13.27
C MET A 16 13.76 -10.68 12.01
N ALA A 17 14.22 -10.16 10.87
CA ALA A 17 14.33 -10.94 9.65
C ALA A 17 15.35 -12.08 9.81
N LYS A 18 16.47 -11.82 10.48
CA LYS A 18 17.47 -12.84 10.83
C LYS A 18 16.86 -13.92 11.74
N ASP A 19 16.09 -13.55 12.76
CA ASP A 19 15.40 -14.50 13.63
C ASP A 19 14.47 -15.41 12.82
N PHE A 20 13.68 -14.85 11.90
CA PHE A 20 12.83 -15.63 11.02
C PHE A 20 13.62 -16.57 10.11
N ILE A 21 14.75 -16.12 9.56
CA ILE A 21 15.62 -16.95 8.72
C ILE A 21 16.16 -18.14 9.52
N ILE A 22 16.70 -17.89 10.71
CA ILE A 22 17.28 -18.93 11.58
C ILE A 22 16.22 -19.96 11.97
N GLN A 23 15.00 -19.50 12.30
CA GLN A 23 13.90 -20.38 12.69
C GLN A 23 13.41 -21.26 11.52
N ARG A 24 13.34 -20.70 10.31
CA ARG A 24 12.73 -21.39 9.16
C ARG A 24 13.70 -22.19 8.30
N TYR A 25 14.97 -21.83 8.30
CA TYR A 25 15.99 -22.47 7.48
C TYR A 25 17.10 -23.04 8.38
N PRO A 26 17.02 -24.33 8.79
CA PRO A 26 18.03 -24.95 9.66
C PRO A 26 19.46 -24.88 9.14
N ALA A 27 19.64 -24.82 7.81
CA ALA A 27 20.94 -24.63 7.17
C ALA A 27 21.57 -23.25 7.45
N GLN A 28 20.76 -22.27 7.86
CA GLN A 28 21.14 -20.88 8.14
C GLN A 28 21.23 -20.58 9.64
N LYS A 29 21.37 -21.60 10.50
CA LYS A 29 21.42 -21.43 11.96
C LYS A 29 22.50 -20.45 12.47
N ASN A 30 23.56 -20.25 11.68
CA ASN A 30 24.69 -19.36 11.99
C ASN A 30 24.70 -18.13 11.06
N PHE A 31 23.54 -17.73 10.50
CA PHE A 31 23.45 -16.61 9.58
C PHE A 31 23.94 -15.30 10.23
N SER A 32 24.86 -14.63 9.53
CA SER A 32 25.38 -13.30 9.88
C SER A 32 25.36 -12.40 8.65
N PHE A 33 25.00 -11.13 8.84
CA PHE A 33 25.00 -10.16 7.74
C PHE A 33 26.42 -9.82 7.27
N GLU A 34 27.39 -9.89 8.17
CA GLU A 34 28.81 -9.62 7.93
C GLU A 34 29.46 -10.59 6.94
N ASP A 35 28.89 -11.78 6.76
CA ASP A 35 29.39 -12.82 5.86
C ASP A 35 28.81 -12.71 4.44
N LEU A 36 27.91 -11.75 4.20
CA LEU A 36 27.23 -11.61 2.91
C LEU A 36 28.18 -11.10 1.81
N PRO A 37 28.14 -11.70 0.61
CA PRO A 37 28.91 -11.18 -0.51
C PRO A 37 28.33 -9.83 -0.97
N LEU A 38 29.19 -8.83 -1.17
CA LEU A 38 28.81 -7.48 -1.61
C LEU A 38 28.77 -7.33 -3.15
N ASN A 39 28.77 -8.44 -3.89
CA ASN A 39 28.79 -8.45 -5.36
C ASN A 39 27.58 -9.20 -5.97
N ASP A 40 26.52 -9.41 -5.19
CA ASP A 40 25.32 -10.09 -5.67
C ASP A 40 24.57 -9.26 -6.71
N LYS A 41 24.59 -9.74 -7.96
CA LYS A 41 23.92 -9.09 -9.10
C LYS A 41 22.41 -8.90 -8.88
N LYS A 42 21.72 -9.84 -8.24
CA LYS A 42 20.25 -9.77 -8.07
C LYS A 42 19.87 -8.61 -7.16
N VAL A 43 20.70 -8.31 -6.16
CA VAL A 43 20.51 -7.16 -5.26
C VAL A 43 20.66 -5.85 -6.02
N TYR A 44 21.70 -5.72 -6.84
CA TYR A 44 21.88 -4.55 -7.69
C TYR A 44 20.80 -4.40 -8.77
N ASP A 45 20.30 -5.50 -9.33
CA ASP A 45 19.18 -5.48 -10.27
C ASP A 45 17.88 -4.98 -9.58
N LEU A 46 17.69 -5.20 -8.28
CA LEU A 46 16.57 -4.63 -7.51
C LEU A 46 16.69 -3.10 -7.43
N PHE A 47 17.87 -2.57 -7.11
CA PHE A 47 18.13 -1.13 -7.14
C PHE A 47 17.96 -0.55 -8.55
N GLY A 48 18.54 -1.19 -9.57
CA GLY A 48 18.44 -0.75 -10.96
C GLY A 48 17.02 -0.79 -11.55
N ARG A 49 16.11 -1.57 -10.96
CA ARG A 49 14.67 -1.53 -11.28
C ARG A 49 13.89 -0.51 -10.43
N GLY A 50 14.54 0.17 -9.48
CA GLY A 50 13.92 1.09 -8.54
C GLY A 50 12.89 0.43 -7.63
N GLN A 51 13.04 -0.86 -7.33
CA GLN A 51 12.12 -1.64 -6.47
C GLN A 51 12.54 -1.55 -4.99
N THR A 52 12.88 -0.34 -4.54
CA THR A 52 13.53 -0.08 -3.24
C THR A 52 12.58 0.39 -2.15
N GLU A 53 11.29 0.10 -2.27
CA GLU A 53 10.33 0.28 -1.16
C GLU A 53 10.82 -0.48 0.08
N ALA A 54 10.80 0.16 1.25
CA ALA A 54 11.36 -0.36 2.51
C ALA A 54 12.85 -0.77 2.48
N VAL A 55 13.61 -0.36 1.46
CA VAL A 55 15.07 -0.49 1.43
C VAL A 55 15.67 0.79 2.00
N PHE A 56 16.28 0.66 3.18
CA PHE A 56 16.75 1.78 4.00
C PHE A 56 17.48 2.87 3.19
N GLN A 57 17.11 4.15 3.39
CA GLN A 57 17.62 5.35 2.69
C GLN A 57 17.24 5.47 1.20
N PHE A 58 16.77 4.40 0.55
CA PHE A 58 16.52 4.37 -0.90
C PHE A 58 15.03 4.34 -1.29
N GLU A 59 14.13 4.69 -0.38
CA GLU A 59 12.70 4.43 -0.50
C GLU A 59 11.95 5.51 -1.30
N SER A 60 12.42 6.76 -1.29
CA SER A 60 11.67 7.88 -1.89
C SER A 60 11.49 7.72 -3.40
N ILE A 61 10.34 8.15 -3.94
CA ILE A 61 10.01 8.05 -5.38
C ILE A 61 11.09 8.69 -6.27
N GLY A 62 11.62 9.84 -5.86
CA GLY A 62 12.68 10.51 -6.63
C GLY A 62 13.99 9.73 -6.62
N MET A 63 14.35 9.11 -5.48
CA MET A 63 15.50 8.23 -5.37
C MET A 63 15.31 6.96 -6.22
N GLN A 64 14.15 6.32 -6.16
CA GLN A 64 13.79 5.17 -6.99
C GLN A 64 13.93 5.48 -8.49
N ARG A 65 13.48 6.67 -8.93
CA ARG A 65 13.65 7.12 -10.32
C ARG A 65 15.12 7.26 -10.68
N MET A 66 15.89 7.96 -9.84
CA MET A 66 17.32 8.14 -10.07
C MET A 66 18.05 6.79 -10.15
N LEU A 67 17.72 5.82 -9.30
CA LEU A 67 18.33 4.49 -9.33
C LEU A 67 18.09 3.75 -10.65
N LYS A 68 16.92 3.91 -11.28
CA LYS A 68 16.62 3.35 -12.61
C LYS A 68 17.53 3.91 -13.69
N ASP A 69 17.86 5.20 -13.58
CA ASP A 69 18.77 5.87 -14.50
C ASP A 69 20.23 5.47 -14.21
N ALA A 70 20.62 5.43 -12.94
CA ALA A 70 21.99 5.15 -12.51
C ALA A 70 22.41 3.68 -12.68
N ARG A 71 21.47 2.74 -12.49
CA ARG A 71 21.67 1.28 -12.52
C ARG A 71 22.91 0.83 -11.72
N PRO A 72 22.94 1.07 -10.40
CA PRO A 72 24.11 0.74 -9.58
C PRO A 72 24.46 -0.74 -9.70
N ASN A 73 25.75 -1.08 -9.73
CA ASN A 73 26.23 -2.46 -9.89
C ASN A 73 27.35 -2.86 -8.91
N ARG A 74 27.67 -1.98 -7.95
CA ARG A 74 28.64 -2.18 -6.87
C ARG A 74 28.24 -1.35 -5.64
N LEU A 75 28.81 -1.64 -4.48
CA LEU A 75 28.47 -0.95 -3.23
C LEU A 75 28.85 0.54 -3.31
N GLU A 76 29.99 0.87 -3.92
CA GLU A 76 30.48 2.23 -4.09
C GLU A 76 29.48 3.13 -4.82
N ASP A 77 28.69 2.58 -5.74
CA ASP A 77 27.61 3.34 -6.38
C ASP A 77 26.54 3.74 -5.37
N LEU A 78 26.13 2.84 -4.47
CA LEU A 78 25.16 3.15 -3.42
C LEU A 78 25.71 4.22 -2.48
N ILE A 79 27.00 4.14 -2.12
CA ILE A 79 27.68 5.12 -1.27
C ILE A 79 27.68 6.51 -1.93
N ALA A 80 28.01 6.58 -3.23
CA ALA A 80 28.06 7.82 -3.99
C ALA A 80 26.66 8.40 -4.21
N LEU A 81 25.70 7.59 -4.63
CA LEU A 81 24.34 8.04 -4.91
C LEU A 81 23.64 8.55 -3.65
N ASN A 82 23.85 7.90 -2.49
CA ASN A 82 23.32 8.39 -1.21
C ASN A 82 23.93 9.75 -0.83
N ALA A 83 25.23 9.95 -1.08
CA ALA A 83 25.91 11.21 -0.81
C ALA A 83 25.50 12.36 -1.78
N LEU A 84 25.20 12.01 -3.03
CA LEU A 84 24.85 12.96 -4.10
C LEU A 84 23.37 13.37 -4.08
N TYR A 85 22.47 12.51 -3.60
CA TYR A 85 21.03 12.75 -3.62
C TYR A 85 20.57 13.70 -2.48
N ARG A 86 21.05 14.95 -2.55
CA ARG A 86 20.71 16.05 -1.64
C ARG A 86 20.75 17.40 -2.36
N PRO A 87 20.02 18.43 -1.87
CA PRO A 87 20.04 19.76 -2.47
C PRO A 87 21.47 20.31 -2.60
N GLY A 88 21.85 20.75 -3.80
CA GLY A 88 23.22 21.12 -4.16
C GLY A 88 23.88 20.09 -5.09
N PRO A 89 24.49 19.01 -4.56
CA PRO A 89 25.21 18.04 -5.38
C PRO A 89 24.32 17.18 -6.28
N MET A 90 22.99 17.24 -6.14
CA MET A 90 22.07 16.58 -7.08
C MET A 90 22.30 16.96 -8.55
N GLU A 91 22.79 18.17 -8.81
CA GLU A 91 23.13 18.64 -10.16
C GLU A 91 24.27 17.84 -10.80
N LEU A 92 25.09 17.14 -10.00
CA LEU A 92 26.21 16.31 -10.44
C LEU A 92 25.78 14.88 -10.79
N ILE A 93 24.59 14.46 -10.38
CA ILE A 93 24.08 13.10 -10.64
C ILE A 93 24.03 12.77 -12.14
N PRO A 94 23.54 13.65 -13.04
CA PRO A 94 23.56 13.38 -14.48
C PRO A 94 24.97 13.09 -15.02
N THR A 95 25.98 13.88 -14.60
CA THR A 95 27.39 13.68 -14.97
C THR A 95 27.93 12.36 -14.41
N TYR A 96 27.65 12.06 -13.14
CA TYR A 96 28.02 10.78 -12.52
C TYR A 96 27.48 9.59 -13.34
N ILE A 97 26.19 9.64 -13.69
CA ILE A 97 25.53 8.60 -14.48
C ILE A 97 26.12 8.50 -15.89
N ALA A 98 26.33 9.63 -16.57
CA ALA A 98 26.89 9.65 -17.92
C ALA A 98 28.28 9.01 -17.98
N ARG A 99 29.16 9.36 -17.02
CA ARG A 99 30.50 8.79 -16.90
C ARG A 99 30.49 7.31 -16.54
N LYS A 100 29.66 6.92 -15.56
CA LYS A 100 29.45 5.51 -15.19
C LYS A 100 29.01 4.65 -16.37
N GLN A 101 28.19 5.20 -17.27
CA GLN A 101 27.66 4.51 -18.44
C GLN A 101 28.57 4.63 -19.68
N GLY A 102 29.76 5.23 -19.55
CA GLY A 102 30.68 5.42 -20.67
C GLY A 102 30.18 6.40 -21.75
N LYS A 103 29.17 7.23 -21.43
CA LYS A 103 28.65 8.28 -22.33
C LYS A 103 29.48 9.56 -22.28
N GLU A 104 30.25 9.74 -21.22
CA GLU A 104 31.18 10.83 -21.01
C GLU A 104 32.51 10.25 -20.49
N VAL A 105 33.63 10.78 -20.95
CA VAL A 105 34.95 10.36 -20.46
C VAL A 105 35.21 11.03 -19.11
N PRO A 106 35.54 10.29 -18.04
CA PRO A 106 35.94 10.87 -16.77
C PRO A 106 37.19 11.74 -16.92
N GLU A 107 37.10 12.99 -16.48
CA GLU A 107 38.24 13.90 -16.38
C GLU A 107 38.82 13.88 -14.98
N TYR A 108 40.15 13.80 -14.89
CA TYR A 108 40.89 13.83 -13.64
C TYR A 108 41.82 15.05 -13.61
N PRO A 109 41.86 15.81 -12.50
CA PRO A 109 42.69 17.01 -12.42
C PRO A 109 44.20 16.70 -12.48
N ASP A 110 44.60 15.52 -12.00
CA ASP A 110 45.97 15.03 -12.11
C ASP A 110 46.01 13.49 -12.12
N PRO A 111 46.90 12.84 -12.88
CA PRO A 111 47.01 11.38 -12.91
C PRO A 111 47.23 10.75 -11.53
N ARG A 112 47.90 11.45 -10.59
CA ARG A 112 48.16 10.92 -9.25
C ARG A 112 46.92 10.82 -8.37
N VAL A 113 45.88 11.59 -8.66
CA VAL A 113 44.61 11.54 -7.90
C VAL A 113 43.54 10.74 -8.61
N GLN A 114 43.83 10.22 -9.82
CA GLN A 114 42.93 9.30 -10.51
C GLN A 114 42.54 8.10 -9.62
N PRO A 115 43.45 7.41 -8.89
CA PRO A 115 43.08 6.23 -8.09
C PRO A 115 42.05 6.51 -6.99
N ILE A 116 42.02 7.73 -6.42
CA ILE A 116 41.08 8.10 -5.35
C ILE A 116 39.74 8.64 -5.90
N LEU A 117 39.74 9.12 -7.16
CA LEU A 117 38.55 9.65 -7.83
C LEU A 117 37.92 8.65 -8.81
N GLU A 118 38.57 7.52 -9.07
CA GLU A 118 38.10 6.50 -10.02
C GLU A 118 36.75 5.91 -9.58
N GLU A 119 36.56 5.67 -8.29
CA GLU A 119 35.29 5.17 -7.74
C GLU A 119 34.10 6.11 -7.99
N THR A 120 34.36 7.43 -8.12
CA THR A 120 33.35 8.46 -8.37
C THR A 120 33.49 9.10 -9.75
N PHE A 121 34.18 8.43 -10.68
CA PHE A 121 34.34 8.85 -12.07
C PHE A 121 34.87 10.29 -12.21
N GLY A 122 35.89 10.65 -11.43
CA GLY A 122 36.54 11.97 -11.49
C GLY A 122 35.78 13.08 -10.76
N ILE A 123 34.60 12.81 -10.21
CA ILE A 123 33.81 13.78 -9.45
C ILE A 123 34.22 13.71 -7.98
N MET A 124 34.60 14.83 -7.36
CA MET A 124 34.83 14.85 -5.92
C MET A 124 33.49 14.85 -5.19
N VAL A 125 33.17 13.73 -4.54
CA VAL A 125 31.92 13.53 -3.77
C VAL A 125 32.21 13.56 -2.27
N TYR A 126 33.37 13.04 -1.88
CA TYR A 126 33.68 12.78 -0.49
C TYR A 126 34.65 13.81 0.11
N GLN A 127 34.48 14.10 1.40
CA GLN A 127 35.42 14.90 2.18
C GLN A 127 36.81 14.27 2.19
N GLU A 128 36.87 12.95 2.27
CA GLU A 128 38.09 12.16 2.27
C GLU A 128 38.84 12.27 0.92
N GLN A 129 38.13 12.41 -0.21
CA GLN A 129 38.76 12.64 -1.51
C GLN A 129 39.44 14.01 -1.59
N VAL A 130 38.85 15.05 -1.00
CA VAL A 130 39.47 16.38 -0.89
C VAL A 130 40.72 16.30 -0.02
N MET A 131 40.64 15.62 1.12
CA MET A 131 41.78 15.44 2.02
C MET A 131 42.93 14.68 1.36
N GLN A 132 42.64 13.58 0.64
CA GLN A 132 43.65 12.81 -0.08
C GLN A 132 44.24 13.59 -1.27
N THR A 133 43.44 14.41 -1.96
CA THR A 133 43.93 15.29 -3.02
C THR A 133 44.93 16.31 -2.46
N ALA A 134 44.61 16.93 -1.32
CA ALA A 134 45.50 17.86 -0.62
C ALA A 134 46.80 17.19 -0.14
N GLN A 135 46.71 15.94 0.32
CA GLN A 135 47.89 15.15 0.70
C GLN A 135 48.78 14.81 -0.51
N ILE A 136 48.18 14.23 -1.56
CA ILE A 136 48.93 13.69 -2.71
C ILE A 136 49.55 14.82 -3.54
N LEU A 137 48.80 15.89 -3.79
CA LEU A 137 49.26 16.99 -4.65
C LEU A 137 49.87 18.12 -3.83
N GLY A 138 49.27 18.50 -2.71
CA GLY A 138 49.73 19.62 -1.89
C GLY A 138 50.75 19.26 -0.81
N GLY A 139 51.11 17.99 -0.63
CA GLY A 139 52.07 17.54 0.38
C GLY A 139 51.60 17.70 1.83
N TYR A 140 50.28 17.81 2.05
CA TYR A 140 49.71 17.95 3.40
C TYR A 140 49.86 16.66 4.22
N SER A 141 49.99 16.79 5.54
CA SER A 141 49.69 15.68 6.45
C SER A 141 48.18 15.43 6.49
N LEU A 142 47.73 14.23 6.88
CA LEU A 142 46.29 13.93 7.00
C LEU A 142 45.57 14.88 7.98
N GLY A 143 46.23 15.24 9.09
CA GLY A 143 45.69 16.22 10.03
C GLY A 143 45.62 17.63 9.43
N GLY A 144 46.63 18.04 8.67
CA GLY A 144 46.61 19.31 7.94
C GLY A 144 45.52 19.35 6.87
N ALA A 145 45.29 18.23 6.19
CA ALA A 145 44.24 18.12 5.18
C ALA A 145 42.83 18.20 5.79
N ASP A 146 42.61 17.68 7.01
CA ASP A 146 41.34 17.90 7.73
C ASP A 146 41.16 19.39 8.11
N MET A 147 42.23 20.08 8.51
CA MET A 147 42.17 21.53 8.77
C MET A 147 41.77 22.30 7.50
N LEU A 148 42.36 21.96 6.35
CA LEU A 148 41.96 22.52 5.05
C LEU A 148 40.47 22.28 4.76
N ARG A 149 39.98 21.05 4.95
CA ARG A 149 38.57 20.71 4.75
C ARG A 149 37.66 21.56 5.65
N ARG A 150 38.04 21.77 6.91
CA ARG A 150 37.28 22.62 7.86
C ARG A 150 37.27 24.09 7.42
N ALA A 151 38.40 24.60 6.95
CA ALA A 151 38.51 25.97 6.42
C ALA A 151 37.59 26.16 5.20
N MET A 152 37.62 25.22 4.24
CA MET A 152 36.74 25.23 3.06
C MET A 152 35.25 25.21 3.44
N GLY A 153 34.88 24.48 4.49
CA GLY A 153 33.51 24.46 5.00
C GLY A 153 33.05 25.79 5.61
N LYS A 154 33.96 26.54 6.26
CA LYS A 154 33.67 27.86 6.84
C LYS A 154 33.66 28.98 5.81
N LYS A 155 34.34 28.79 4.67
CA LYS A 155 34.50 29.80 3.60
C LYS A 155 35.16 31.10 4.10
N ASP A 156 36.12 30.99 5.02
CA ASP A 156 36.91 32.12 5.49
C ASP A 156 37.97 32.49 4.44
N LYS A 157 37.91 33.71 3.93
CA LYS A 157 38.74 34.14 2.80
C LYS A 157 40.24 34.17 3.14
N ASP A 158 40.60 34.68 4.32
CA ASP A 158 42.00 34.86 4.71
C ASP A 158 42.64 33.49 5.04
N GLU A 159 41.88 32.59 5.66
CA GLU A 159 42.30 31.20 5.92
C GLU A 159 42.47 30.42 4.59
N MET A 160 41.57 30.63 3.63
CA MET A 160 41.63 30.00 2.31
C MET A 160 42.81 30.49 1.46
N ASP A 161 43.11 31.78 1.45
CA ASP A 161 44.27 32.35 0.73
C ASP A 161 45.59 31.79 1.30
N THR A 162 45.66 31.66 2.63
CA THR A 162 46.79 31.02 3.31
C THR A 162 46.96 29.57 2.86
N HIS A 163 45.88 28.80 2.87
CA HIS A 163 45.90 27.41 2.42
C HIS A 163 46.20 27.24 0.93
N ARG A 164 45.73 28.16 0.08
CA ARG A 164 46.02 28.16 -1.35
C ARG A 164 47.53 28.31 -1.59
N ALA A 165 48.18 29.23 -0.88
CA ALA A 165 49.62 29.41 -0.95
C ALA A 165 50.40 28.15 -0.50
N VAL A 166 49.95 27.51 0.59
CA VAL A 166 50.54 26.25 1.06
C VAL A 166 50.38 25.13 0.04
N PHE A 167 49.17 24.96 -0.51
CA PHE A 167 48.90 23.96 -1.55
C PHE A 167 49.74 24.19 -2.80
N ARG A 168 49.83 25.43 -3.29
CA ARG A 168 50.65 25.79 -4.46
C ARG A 168 52.12 25.44 -4.25
N LYS A 169 52.68 25.78 -3.08
CA LYS A 169 54.07 25.46 -2.74
C LYS A 169 54.31 23.95 -2.73
N GLY A 170 53.41 23.17 -2.14
CA GLY A 170 53.52 21.71 -2.12
C GLY A 170 53.36 21.08 -3.51
N ALA A 171 52.37 21.54 -4.28
CA ALA A 171 52.12 21.10 -5.64
C ALA A 171 53.29 21.39 -6.58
N GLY A 172 53.96 22.55 -6.41
CA GLY A 172 55.17 22.90 -7.15
C GLY A 172 56.33 21.93 -6.89
N GLN A 173 56.52 21.48 -5.64
CA GLN A 173 57.52 20.43 -5.33
C GLN A 173 57.20 19.11 -6.04
N GLY A 174 55.91 18.83 -6.26
CA GLY A 174 55.41 17.70 -7.03
C GLY A 174 55.31 17.93 -8.53
N GLY A 175 55.86 19.02 -9.07
CA GLY A 175 55.95 19.29 -10.52
C GLY A 175 54.71 19.91 -11.16
N LEU A 176 53.75 20.45 -10.40
CA LEU A 176 52.61 21.21 -10.96
C LEU A 176 52.99 22.66 -11.23
N SER A 177 52.50 23.21 -12.35
CA SER A 177 52.48 24.66 -12.56
C SER A 177 51.55 25.33 -11.55
N GLU A 178 51.81 26.60 -11.25
CA GLU A 178 50.95 27.38 -10.35
C GLU A 178 49.50 27.44 -10.86
N GLU A 179 49.31 27.65 -12.17
CA GLU A 179 47.99 27.67 -12.81
C GLU A 179 47.22 26.36 -12.60
N LYS A 180 47.89 25.22 -12.77
CA LYS A 180 47.25 23.91 -12.56
C LYS A 180 46.97 23.68 -11.08
N ALA A 181 47.87 24.06 -10.17
CA ALA A 181 47.65 23.96 -8.74
C ALA A 181 46.45 24.80 -8.29
N ASP A 182 46.32 26.03 -8.78
CA ASP A 182 45.17 26.88 -8.49
C ASP A 182 43.86 26.29 -9.03
N ALA A 183 43.87 25.77 -10.27
CA ALA A 183 42.69 25.13 -10.85
C ALA A 183 42.24 23.89 -10.04
N VAL A 184 43.17 23.07 -9.55
CA VAL A 184 42.83 21.94 -8.67
C VAL A 184 42.31 22.44 -7.32
N PHE A 185 42.88 23.51 -6.77
CA PHE A 185 42.43 24.09 -5.52
C PHE A 185 41.01 24.67 -5.62
N ASP A 186 40.70 25.39 -6.71
CA ASP A 186 39.35 25.89 -7.02
C ASP A 186 38.35 24.75 -7.13
N LEU A 187 38.76 23.64 -7.75
CA LEU A 187 37.94 22.44 -7.86
C LEU A 187 37.64 21.84 -6.48
N MET A 188 38.66 21.70 -5.62
CA MET A 188 38.48 21.24 -4.24
C MET A 188 37.56 22.17 -3.45
N GLU A 189 37.75 23.50 -3.54
CA GLU A 189 36.92 24.49 -2.84
C GLU A 189 35.45 24.41 -3.27
N LYS A 190 35.20 24.32 -4.58
CA LYS A 190 33.85 24.16 -5.14
C LYS A 190 33.16 22.91 -4.61
N PHE A 191 33.87 21.79 -4.54
CA PHE A 191 33.29 20.52 -4.09
C PHE A 191 33.25 20.36 -2.57
N ALA A 192 34.15 20.97 -1.82
CA ALA A 192 34.18 20.89 -0.36
C ALA A 192 32.90 21.46 0.26
N GLY A 193 32.28 22.47 -0.36
CA GLY A 193 30.96 22.98 0.04
C GLY A 193 29.84 21.93 -0.02
N TYR A 194 30.01 20.87 -0.82
CA TYR A 194 29.07 19.77 -0.99
C TYR A 194 29.72 18.39 -0.74
N GLY A 195 30.87 18.34 -0.07
CA GLY A 195 31.56 17.10 0.26
C GLY A 195 30.78 16.33 1.32
N PHE A 196 30.60 15.03 1.13
CA PHE A 196 29.96 14.17 2.12
C PHE A 196 30.99 13.31 2.86
N ASN A 197 30.71 12.95 4.12
CA ASN A 197 31.59 12.06 4.85
C ASN A 197 31.42 10.62 4.34
N LYS A 198 32.47 10.05 3.74
CA LYS A 198 32.43 8.72 3.13
C LYS A 198 32.18 7.64 4.16
N SER A 199 32.81 7.71 5.32
CA SER A 199 32.64 6.68 6.37
C SER A 199 31.19 6.53 6.82
N HIS A 200 30.48 7.66 6.98
CA HIS A 200 29.06 7.67 7.32
C HIS A 200 28.19 7.12 6.18
N SER A 201 28.43 7.58 4.95
CA SER A 201 27.69 7.08 3.78
C SER A 201 27.89 5.58 3.57
N ALA A 202 29.12 5.10 3.73
CA ALA A 202 29.49 3.70 3.56
C ALA A 202 28.76 2.79 4.56
N ALA A 203 28.76 3.17 5.84
CA ALA A 203 28.08 2.40 6.88
C ALA A 203 26.57 2.29 6.61
N TYR A 204 25.92 3.37 6.16
CA TYR A 204 24.48 3.39 5.89
C TYR A 204 24.14 2.69 4.57
N ALA A 205 24.99 2.80 3.55
CA ALA A 205 24.84 2.06 2.29
C ALA A 205 24.97 0.55 2.50
N LEU A 206 25.79 0.10 3.46
CA LEU A 206 25.87 -1.32 3.83
C LEU A 206 24.54 -1.82 4.42
N LEU A 207 23.89 -1.03 5.29
CA LEU A 207 22.54 -1.37 5.80
C LEU A 207 21.49 -1.39 4.68
N ALA A 208 21.57 -0.45 3.74
CA ALA A 208 20.73 -0.47 2.54
C ALA A 208 20.97 -1.74 1.70
N TYR A 209 22.22 -2.18 1.57
CA TYR A 209 22.56 -3.43 0.88
C TYR A 209 21.97 -4.64 1.60
N HIS A 210 22.12 -4.74 2.93
CA HIS A 210 21.56 -5.84 3.71
C HIS A 210 20.04 -5.90 3.63
N THR A 211 19.35 -4.76 3.72
CA THR A 211 17.88 -4.72 3.57
C THR A 211 17.44 -5.16 2.17
N ALA A 212 18.12 -4.69 1.12
CA ALA A 212 17.85 -5.13 -0.25
C ALA A 212 18.17 -6.61 -0.46
N TRP A 213 19.24 -7.14 0.16
CA TRP A 213 19.61 -8.54 0.10
C TRP A 213 18.53 -9.44 0.70
N LEU A 214 17.99 -9.08 1.87
CA LEU A 214 16.83 -9.77 2.46
C LEU A 214 15.63 -9.72 1.53
N LYS A 215 15.32 -8.54 0.97
CA LYS A 215 14.19 -8.37 0.05
C LYS A 215 14.29 -9.29 -1.18
N VAL A 216 15.50 -9.57 -1.66
CA VAL A 216 15.75 -10.45 -2.81
C VAL A 216 15.72 -11.94 -2.46
N HIS A 217 16.33 -12.34 -1.34
CA HIS A 217 16.58 -13.76 -1.04
C HIS A 217 15.65 -14.37 0.01
N TYR A 218 15.09 -13.55 0.88
CA TYR A 218 14.17 -13.91 1.96
C TYR A 218 13.00 -12.92 2.00
N THR A 219 12.30 -12.82 0.86
CA THR A 219 11.28 -11.80 0.61
C THR A 219 10.14 -11.84 1.62
N ALA A 220 9.64 -13.03 1.97
CA ALA A 220 8.57 -13.16 2.96
C ALA A 220 9.03 -12.71 4.36
N GLU A 221 10.25 -13.08 4.77
CA GLU A 221 10.85 -12.69 6.04
C GLU A 221 11.11 -11.18 6.10
N PHE A 222 11.58 -10.59 5.00
CA PHE A 222 11.75 -9.15 4.84
C PHE A 222 10.42 -8.40 5.06
N PHE A 223 9.35 -8.79 4.38
CA PHE A 223 8.06 -8.12 4.54
C PHE A 223 7.44 -8.38 5.91
N ALA A 224 7.50 -9.60 6.44
CA ALA A 224 7.01 -9.88 7.78
C ALA A 224 7.73 -9.06 8.86
N ALA A 225 9.05 -8.89 8.75
CA ALA A 225 9.82 -8.07 9.68
C ALA A 225 9.47 -6.58 9.57
N ASN A 226 9.42 -6.03 8.34
CA ASN A 226 9.03 -4.63 8.12
C ASN A 226 7.61 -4.36 8.63
N MET A 227 6.64 -5.20 8.28
CA MET A 227 5.24 -5.01 8.69
C MET A 227 5.05 -5.20 10.19
N SER A 228 5.87 -6.03 10.84
CA SER A 228 5.83 -6.18 12.31
C SER A 228 6.38 -4.97 13.05
N VAL A 229 7.39 -4.30 12.49
CA VAL A 229 7.95 -3.07 13.07
C VAL A 229 7.03 -1.88 12.82
N GLU A 230 6.35 -1.85 11.67
CA GLU A 230 5.42 -0.79 11.27
C GLU A 230 3.95 -1.14 11.57
N ALA A 231 3.69 -2.07 12.49
CA ALA A 231 2.35 -2.61 12.76
C ALA A 231 1.31 -1.53 13.17
N ASP A 232 1.78 -0.43 13.77
CA ASP A 232 0.93 0.68 14.22
C ASP A 232 0.66 1.73 13.11
N ASP A 233 1.38 1.68 11.99
CA ASP A 233 1.26 2.63 10.87
C ASP A 233 0.55 1.98 9.67
N THR A 234 -0.78 2.14 9.60
CA THR A 234 -1.57 1.50 8.56
C THR A 234 -1.31 2.01 7.15
N ASP A 235 -0.81 3.23 7.00
CA ASP A 235 -0.48 3.77 5.68
C ASP A 235 0.81 3.13 5.15
N LYS A 236 1.79 2.92 6.03
CA LYS A 236 2.97 2.10 5.72
C LYS A 236 2.60 0.65 5.47
N LEU A 237 1.74 0.03 6.28
CA LEU A 237 1.29 -1.35 6.05
C LEU A 237 0.62 -1.51 4.69
N LYS A 238 -0.23 -0.56 4.27
CA LYS A 238 -0.84 -0.54 2.93
C LYS A 238 0.22 -0.49 1.83
N THR A 239 1.25 0.34 2.02
CA THR A 239 2.37 0.48 1.06
C THR A 239 3.19 -0.80 0.97
N LEU A 240 3.58 -1.38 2.12
CA LEU A 240 4.31 -2.64 2.24
C LEU A 240 3.51 -3.80 1.65
N PHE A 241 2.21 -3.88 1.93
CA PHE A 241 1.31 -4.90 1.39
C PHE A 241 1.29 -4.85 -0.15
N GLY A 242 1.10 -3.67 -0.73
CA GLY A 242 1.09 -3.49 -2.18
C GLY A 242 2.43 -3.82 -2.83
N ASP A 243 3.56 -3.52 -2.17
CA ASP A 243 4.89 -3.90 -2.66
C ASP A 243 5.13 -5.41 -2.56
N ALA A 244 4.73 -6.03 -1.44
CA ALA A 244 4.83 -7.47 -1.22
C ALA A 244 4.04 -8.27 -2.28
N GLN A 245 2.82 -7.84 -2.61
CA GLN A 245 2.02 -8.46 -3.67
C GLN A 245 2.70 -8.38 -5.04
N LYS A 246 3.32 -7.24 -5.38
CA LYS A 246 4.10 -7.08 -6.63
C LYS A 246 5.32 -8.00 -6.68
N MET A 247 5.83 -8.41 -5.52
CA MET A 247 6.90 -9.39 -5.38
C MET A 247 6.42 -10.84 -5.24
N GLY A 248 5.11 -11.09 -5.40
CA GLY A 248 4.52 -12.43 -5.37
C GLY A 248 4.25 -12.97 -3.97
N ILE A 249 4.26 -12.12 -2.94
CA ILE A 249 3.90 -12.51 -1.57
C ILE A 249 2.38 -12.51 -1.40
N GLN A 250 1.86 -13.63 -0.92
CA GLN A 250 0.47 -13.79 -0.50
C GLN A 250 0.32 -13.53 1.00
N PHE A 251 -0.88 -13.12 1.41
CA PHE A 251 -1.18 -12.90 2.81
C PHE A 251 -2.29 -13.84 3.29
N GLU A 252 -2.02 -14.62 4.34
CA GLU A 252 -3.09 -15.25 5.11
C GLU A 252 -3.76 -14.19 5.97
N SER A 253 -5.09 -14.16 5.95
CA SER A 253 -5.89 -13.31 6.83
C SER A 253 -5.55 -13.52 8.31
N PRO A 254 -5.85 -12.55 9.18
CA PRO A 254 -5.79 -12.76 10.62
C PRO A 254 -6.57 -14.00 11.04
N ASP A 255 -6.09 -14.71 12.07
CA ASP A 255 -6.75 -15.91 12.58
C ASP A 255 -6.40 -16.08 14.07
N ILE A 256 -7.38 -16.15 14.97
CA ILE A 256 -7.15 -16.35 16.41
C ILE A 256 -6.47 -17.69 16.74
N ASN A 257 -6.66 -18.71 15.89
CA ASN A 257 -6.15 -20.06 16.08
C ASN A 257 -4.76 -20.27 15.48
N ARG A 258 -4.27 -19.35 14.65
CA ARG A 258 -2.99 -19.49 13.94
C ARG A 258 -2.08 -18.27 14.06
N GLY A 259 -2.64 -17.08 14.24
CA GLY A 259 -1.92 -15.80 14.26
C GLY A 259 -1.29 -15.49 15.61
N ASP A 260 -0.18 -14.77 15.57
CA ASP A 260 0.51 -14.22 16.73
C ASP A 260 0.48 -12.69 16.71
N TYR A 261 1.15 -12.03 17.66
CA TYR A 261 1.20 -10.57 17.72
C TYR A 261 1.85 -9.95 16.48
N ARG A 262 2.96 -10.52 16.02
CA ARG A 262 3.73 -10.05 14.86
C ARG A 262 3.25 -10.73 13.58
N PHE A 263 3.56 -10.12 12.44
CA PHE A 263 3.44 -10.80 11.16
C PHE A 263 4.44 -11.96 11.12
N GLU A 264 4.03 -13.07 10.55
CA GLU A 264 4.82 -14.30 10.55
C GLU A 264 5.02 -14.76 9.10
N PRO A 265 6.26 -14.95 8.65
CA PRO A 265 6.50 -15.47 7.32
C PRO A 265 6.30 -16.99 7.36
N ILE A 266 5.29 -17.53 6.68
CA ILE A 266 4.89 -18.94 6.80
C ILE A 266 5.45 -19.83 5.68
N SER A 267 5.81 -19.22 4.55
CA SER A 267 6.50 -19.87 3.44
C SER A 267 7.36 -18.85 2.69
N ALA A 268 8.12 -19.27 1.68
CA ALA A 268 8.92 -18.33 0.86
C ALA A 268 8.06 -17.29 0.13
N THR A 269 6.75 -17.55 -0.04
CA THR A 269 5.83 -16.71 -0.81
C THR A 269 4.59 -16.31 -0.03
N ALA A 270 4.55 -16.51 1.29
CA ALA A 270 3.37 -16.17 2.09
C ALA A 270 3.70 -15.66 3.49
N VAL A 271 2.92 -14.69 3.96
CA VAL A 271 3.00 -14.09 5.29
C VAL A 271 1.62 -14.18 5.96
N ARG A 272 1.58 -14.59 7.22
CA ARG A 272 0.38 -14.52 8.05
C ARG A 272 0.26 -13.16 8.70
N TYR A 273 -0.92 -12.58 8.64
CA TYR A 273 -1.21 -11.30 9.24
C TYR A 273 -1.05 -11.34 10.77
N GLY A 274 -0.32 -10.37 11.33
CA GLY A 274 -0.15 -10.26 12.77
C GLY A 274 -1.41 -9.72 13.44
N LEU A 275 -1.91 -10.43 14.47
CA LEU A 275 -3.08 -9.99 15.22
C LEU A 275 -2.86 -8.63 15.89
N GLY A 276 -1.61 -8.28 16.21
CA GLY A 276 -1.23 -7.00 16.80
C GLY A 276 -1.36 -5.81 15.84
N ALA A 277 -1.43 -6.04 14.53
CA ALA A 277 -1.62 -5.00 13.52
C ALA A 277 -3.10 -4.69 13.25
N ILE A 278 -4.04 -5.32 13.98
CA ILE A 278 -5.45 -4.95 13.96
C ILE A 278 -5.66 -3.77 14.93
N LYS A 279 -6.20 -2.66 14.43
CA LYS A 279 -6.51 -1.46 15.22
C LYS A 279 -7.42 -1.80 16.39
N GLY A 280 -7.03 -1.40 17.59
CA GLY A 280 -7.77 -1.69 18.83
C GLY A 280 -7.39 -3.02 19.50
N THR A 281 -6.40 -3.73 18.97
CA THR A 281 -5.72 -4.82 19.68
C THR A 281 -4.50 -4.29 20.42
N GLY A 282 -4.23 -4.80 21.61
CA GLY A 282 -3.04 -4.47 22.40
C GLY A 282 -2.15 -5.69 22.59
N GLN A 283 -0.84 -5.48 22.74
CA GLN A 283 0.13 -6.58 22.90
C GLN A 283 -0.24 -7.52 24.04
N GLN A 284 -0.72 -6.99 25.18
CA GLN A 284 -1.16 -7.80 26.33
C GLN A 284 -2.38 -8.66 26.00
N ALA A 285 -3.34 -8.13 25.24
CA ALA A 285 -4.54 -8.87 24.83
C ALA A 285 -4.17 -10.02 23.88
N ILE A 286 -3.33 -9.76 22.88
CA ILE A 286 -2.88 -10.81 21.96
C ILE A 286 -2.02 -11.86 22.67
N ALA A 287 -1.12 -11.44 23.58
CA ALA A 287 -0.36 -12.38 24.39
C ALA A 287 -1.26 -13.29 25.25
N ALA A 288 -2.35 -12.75 25.81
CA ALA A 288 -3.33 -13.53 26.56
C ALA A 288 -4.06 -14.55 25.66
N ILE A 289 -4.41 -14.16 24.43
CA ILE A 289 -5.03 -15.05 23.44
C ILE A 289 -4.09 -16.21 23.09
N VAL A 290 -2.84 -15.90 22.75
CA VAL A 290 -1.84 -16.91 22.39
C VAL A 290 -1.55 -17.85 23.57
N ALA A 291 -1.44 -17.32 24.79
CA ALA A 291 -1.23 -18.12 26.00
C ALA A 291 -2.40 -19.08 26.26
N ALA A 292 -3.64 -18.62 26.15
CA ALA A 292 -4.83 -19.46 26.30
C ALA A 292 -4.87 -20.57 25.24
N ARG A 293 -4.57 -20.24 23.97
CA ARG A 293 -4.47 -21.20 22.87
C ARG A 293 -3.38 -22.26 23.12
N GLN A 294 -2.19 -21.85 23.55
CA GLN A 294 -1.09 -22.78 23.83
C GLN A 294 -1.39 -23.71 25.02
N ALA A 295 -2.10 -23.22 26.03
CA ALA A 295 -2.43 -24.02 27.22
C ALA A 295 -3.50 -25.09 26.95
N THR A 296 -4.47 -24.82 26.09
CA THR A 296 -5.70 -25.63 25.98
C THR A 296 -6.11 -26.01 24.55
N GLY A 297 -5.30 -25.68 23.54
CA GLY A 297 -5.53 -26.02 22.14
C GLY A 297 -6.24 -24.91 21.33
N PRO A 298 -6.69 -25.17 20.08
CA PRO A 298 -7.43 -24.19 19.30
C PRO A 298 -8.78 -23.86 19.95
N PHE A 299 -9.28 -22.65 19.68
CA PHE A 299 -10.62 -22.21 20.03
C PHE A 299 -11.66 -22.82 19.09
N THR A 300 -12.79 -23.23 19.64
CA THR A 300 -13.87 -23.93 18.91
C THR A 300 -15.12 -23.07 18.67
N SER A 301 -15.32 -22.02 19.47
CA SER A 301 -16.41 -21.06 19.30
C SER A 301 -16.04 -19.69 19.90
N LEU A 302 -16.89 -18.67 19.65
CA LEU A 302 -16.75 -17.36 20.29
C LEU A 302 -16.88 -17.45 21.82
N TYR A 303 -17.73 -18.36 22.31
CA TYR A 303 -17.95 -18.59 23.73
C TYR A 303 -16.73 -19.25 24.37
N ASP A 304 -16.21 -20.32 23.78
CA ASP A 304 -14.97 -21.00 24.18
C ASP A 304 -13.79 -20.01 24.27
N PHE A 305 -13.66 -19.14 23.25
CA PHE A 305 -12.67 -18.06 23.26
C PHE A 305 -12.85 -17.11 24.45
N CYS A 306 -14.07 -16.60 24.69
CA CYS A 306 -14.34 -15.67 25.78
C CYS A 306 -14.19 -16.29 27.18
N VAL A 307 -14.41 -17.61 27.32
CA VAL A 307 -14.24 -18.34 28.57
C VAL A 307 -12.75 -18.55 28.89
N ARG A 308 -11.94 -18.88 27.88
CA ARG A 308 -10.54 -19.31 28.09
C ARG A 308 -9.54 -18.15 28.14
N VAL A 309 -9.83 -17.04 27.49
CA VAL A 309 -8.92 -15.88 27.46
C VAL A 309 -9.11 -15.03 28.72
N ASP A 310 -8.00 -14.61 29.33
CA ASP A 310 -7.99 -13.73 30.51
C ASP A 310 -8.69 -12.39 30.21
N ARG A 311 -9.91 -12.24 30.74
CA ARG A 311 -10.78 -11.08 30.54
C ARG A 311 -10.30 -9.82 31.27
N SER A 312 -9.33 -9.92 32.18
CA SER A 312 -8.67 -8.71 32.73
C SER A 312 -7.81 -8.01 31.67
N LYS A 313 -7.38 -8.74 30.63
CA LYS A 313 -6.52 -8.25 29.53
C LYS A 313 -7.28 -8.15 28.20
N LEU A 314 -8.48 -8.71 28.11
CA LEU A 314 -9.31 -8.73 26.91
C LEU A 314 -10.63 -7.98 27.15
N ASN A 315 -10.93 -6.99 26.30
CA ASN A 315 -12.19 -6.25 26.36
C ASN A 315 -13.05 -6.48 25.10
N LYS A 316 -14.34 -6.13 25.18
CA LYS A 316 -15.30 -6.29 24.07
C LYS A 316 -14.85 -5.60 22.78
N ARG A 317 -14.28 -4.39 22.87
CA ARG A 317 -13.80 -3.62 21.70
C ARG A 317 -12.68 -4.35 20.97
N THR A 318 -11.78 -5.01 21.69
CA THR A 318 -10.71 -5.83 21.09
C THR A 318 -11.30 -7.05 20.37
N VAL A 319 -12.30 -7.72 20.94
CA VAL A 319 -12.99 -8.84 20.27
C VAL A 319 -13.73 -8.37 19.01
N GLU A 320 -14.47 -7.26 19.09
CA GLU A 320 -15.11 -6.67 17.92
C GLU A 320 -14.11 -6.29 16.83
N ALA A 321 -12.95 -5.73 17.19
CA ALA A 321 -11.90 -5.40 16.24
C ALA A 321 -11.33 -6.65 15.55
N LEU A 322 -11.08 -7.72 16.31
CA LEU A 322 -10.65 -9.01 15.78
C LEU A 322 -11.68 -9.61 14.81
N ILE A 323 -12.97 -9.56 15.15
CA ILE A 323 -14.06 -10.02 14.27
C ILE A 323 -14.09 -9.15 12.99
N LYS A 324 -14.04 -7.82 13.13
CA LYS A 324 -14.04 -6.88 11.99
C LYS A 324 -12.83 -7.08 11.07
N GLY A 325 -11.67 -7.42 11.63
CA GLY A 325 -10.45 -7.77 10.90
C GLY A 325 -10.43 -9.18 10.32
N GLY A 326 -11.44 -10.01 10.59
CA GLY A 326 -11.54 -11.36 10.04
C GLY A 326 -10.84 -12.47 10.83
N ALA A 327 -10.35 -12.16 12.03
CA ALA A 327 -9.62 -13.14 12.87
C ALA A 327 -10.46 -14.35 13.29
N PHE A 328 -11.79 -14.24 13.20
CA PHE A 328 -12.74 -15.30 13.53
C PHE A 328 -13.34 -16.00 12.31
N ASP A 329 -12.96 -15.64 11.08
CA ASP A 329 -13.64 -16.12 9.87
C ASP A 329 -13.54 -17.64 9.68
N ASN A 330 -12.43 -18.26 10.12
CA ASN A 330 -12.26 -19.72 10.12
C ASN A 330 -13.11 -20.44 11.19
N LEU A 331 -13.56 -19.71 12.21
CA LEU A 331 -14.44 -20.22 13.25
C LEU A 331 -15.91 -20.09 12.83
N HIS A 332 -16.27 -18.91 12.33
CA HIS A 332 -17.61 -18.60 11.86
C HIS A 332 -17.58 -17.45 10.85
N LEU A 333 -18.03 -17.72 9.62
CA LEU A 333 -17.91 -16.76 8.51
C LEU A 333 -18.84 -15.55 8.66
N ASN A 334 -19.98 -15.69 9.35
CA ASN A 334 -20.93 -14.62 9.50
C ASN A 334 -20.51 -13.63 10.60
N ARG A 335 -19.69 -12.65 10.22
CA ARG A 335 -19.23 -11.57 11.11
C ARG A 335 -20.39 -10.79 11.76
N ALA A 336 -21.57 -10.72 11.14
CA ALA A 336 -22.73 -10.01 11.71
C ALA A 336 -23.26 -10.73 12.96
N GLU A 337 -23.38 -12.06 12.90
CA GLU A 337 -23.79 -12.88 14.05
C GLU A 337 -22.75 -12.84 15.17
N LEU A 338 -21.46 -12.90 14.83
CA LEU A 338 -20.39 -12.78 15.82
C LEU A 338 -20.44 -11.44 16.55
N LEU A 339 -20.55 -10.33 15.82
CA LEU A 339 -20.63 -8.99 16.41
C LEU A 339 -21.87 -8.83 17.29
N ALA A 340 -23.03 -9.31 16.83
CA ALA A 340 -24.27 -9.28 17.61
C ALA A 340 -24.20 -10.16 18.87
N SER A 341 -23.29 -11.14 18.90
CA SER A 341 -23.15 -12.11 20.00
C SER A 341 -22.04 -11.77 21.01
N VAL A 342 -21.26 -10.71 20.80
CA VAL A 342 -20.14 -10.35 21.70
C VAL A 342 -20.61 -10.14 23.14
N ASP A 343 -21.71 -9.39 23.33
CA ASP A 343 -22.24 -9.15 24.68
C ASP A 343 -22.66 -10.45 25.38
N ARG A 344 -23.41 -11.29 24.65
CA ARG A 344 -23.86 -12.61 25.12
C ARG A 344 -22.67 -13.53 25.46
N ALA A 345 -21.59 -13.48 24.68
CA ALA A 345 -20.40 -14.30 24.92
C ALA A 345 -19.65 -13.88 26.21
N PHE A 346 -19.56 -12.58 26.47
CA PHE A 346 -18.98 -12.07 27.72
C PHE A 346 -19.82 -12.41 28.96
N GLU A 347 -21.15 -12.35 28.85
CA GLU A 347 -22.08 -12.78 29.90
C GLU A 347 -21.95 -14.26 30.21
N PHE A 348 -21.90 -15.11 29.17
CA PHE A 348 -21.69 -16.54 29.31
C PHE A 348 -20.37 -16.85 30.03
N ALA A 349 -19.27 -16.20 29.61
CA ALA A 349 -17.98 -16.37 30.28
C ALA A 349 -18.01 -15.90 31.75
N ALA A 350 -18.82 -14.89 32.10
CA ALA A 350 -18.95 -14.38 33.47
C ALA A 350 -19.65 -15.41 34.36
N ALA A 351 -20.73 -15.99 33.84
CA ALA A 351 -21.43 -17.08 34.52
C ALA A 351 -20.54 -18.32 34.69
N ALA A 352 -19.77 -18.71 33.66
CA ALA A 352 -18.87 -19.86 33.72
C ALA A 352 -17.80 -19.70 34.81
N GLU A 353 -17.16 -18.53 34.90
CA GLU A 353 -16.15 -18.25 35.95
C GLU A 353 -16.77 -18.23 37.35
N ALA A 354 -17.96 -17.63 37.51
CA ALA A 354 -18.67 -17.60 38.79
C ALA A 354 -19.02 -19.02 39.29
N ASN A 355 -19.44 -19.91 38.38
CA ASN A 355 -19.79 -21.29 38.70
C ASN A 355 -18.56 -22.15 39.05
N ALA A 356 -17.44 -21.96 38.34
CA ALA A 356 -16.19 -22.65 38.64
C ALA A 356 -15.68 -22.36 40.06
N ASN A 357 -15.87 -21.12 40.54
CA ASN A 357 -15.49 -20.71 41.91
C ASN A 357 -16.48 -21.17 43.01
N GLN A 358 -17.61 -21.79 42.65
CA GLN A 358 -18.63 -22.29 43.58
C GLN A 358 -18.59 -23.82 43.79
N GLY A 359 -17.75 -24.56 43.04
CA GLY A 359 -17.69 -26.03 43.00
C GLY A 359 -17.05 -26.71 44.22
N GLY A 360 -17.49 -26.37 45.44
CA GLY A 360 -16.96 -26.99 46.68
C GLY A 360 -17.98 -27.34 47.77
N LEU A 361 -19.20 -26.78 47.76
CA LEU A 361 -20.13 -26.93 48.90
C LEU A 361 -21.53 -27.50 48.54
N PHE A 362 -21.89 -27.59 47.26
CA PHE A 362 -23.23 -28.02 46.82
C PHE A 362 -23.24 -29.20 45.83
N ASP A 363 -22.11 -29.85 45.57
CA ASP A 363 -22.00 -30.96 44.61
C ASP A 363 -22.61 -32.30 45.11
N MET A 364 -23.42 -32.26 46.18
CA MET A 364 -24.05 -33.43 46.81
C MET A 364 -25.59 -33.34 46.88
N ALA A 365 -26.21 -32.25 46.41
CA ALA A 365 -27.68 -32.15 46.36
C ALA A 365 -28.15 -31.26 45.20
N ASP A 366 -28.99 -31.85 44.36
CA ASP A 366 -29.73 -31.28 43.22
C ASP A 366 -28.96 -31.01 41.91
N SER A 367 -29.13 -31.96 41.00
CA SER A 367 -28.75 -31.93 39.59
C SER A 367 -29.60 -30.95 38.77
N HIS A 368 -29.54 -29.66 39.09
CA HIS A 368 -29.76 -28.57 38.13
C HIS A 368 -28.42 -27.88 37.90
N ALA A 369 -27.46 -28.67 37.39
CA ALA A 369 -26.19 -28.17 36.90
C ALA A 369 -26.47 -26.97 35.98
N ALA A 370 -25.92 -25.82 36.35
CA ALA A 370 -25.90 -24.64 35.48
C ALA A 370 -25.44 -25.10 34.10
N SER A 371 -26.30 -24.96 33.10
CA SER A 371 -26.06 -25.52 31.78
C SER A 371 -24.73 -24.98 31.24
N THR A 372 -23.71 -25.84 31.18
CA THR A 372 -22.42 -25.55 30.55
C THR A 372 -22.53 -25.50 29.03
N GLN A 373 -23.76 -25.62 28.50
CA GLN A 373 -24.04 -25.57 27.08
C GLN A 373 -23.98 -24.12 26.57
N GLU A 374 -23.20 -23.92 25.53
CA GLU A 374 -23.12 -22.61 24.86
C GLU A 374 -24.49 -22.24 24.25
N PRO A 375 -24.96 -21.00 24.47
CA PRO A 375 -26.17 -20.53 23.81
C PRO A 375 -25.94 -20.34 22.30
N ALA A 376 -27.01 -20.34 21.51
CA ALA A 376 -26.91 -20.01 20.10
C ALA A 376 -26.46 -18.54 19.91
N LEU A 377 -25.71 -18.29 18.83
CA LEU A 377 -25.39 -16.95 18.37
C LEU A 377 -26.68 -16.17 18.08
N VAL A 378 -26.61 -14.85 18.23
CA VAL A 378 -27.69 -13.94 17.82
C VAL A 378 -27.79 -13.95 16.30
N GLU A 379 -28.94 -14.36 15.77
CA GLU A 379 -29.21 -14.38 14.32
C GLU A 379 -29.09 -12.97 13.73
N ALA A 380 -28.33 -12.86 12.64
CA ALA A 380 -28.14 -11.62 11.92
C ALA A 380 -27.88 -11.89 10.43
N VAL A 381 -28.45 -11.05 9.56
CA VAL A 381 -28.23 -11.14 8.12
C VAL A 381 -26.74 -10.89 7.82
N PRO A 382 -26.06 -11.78 7.05
CA PRO A 382 -24.68 -11.59 6.66
C PRO A 382 -24.44 -10.23 5.98
N PHE A 383 -23.30 -9.60 6.27
CA PHE A 383 -22.91 -8.37 5.59
C PHE A 383 -22.68 -8.63 4.09
N GLY A 384 -23.11 -7.69 3.25
CA GLY A 384 -22.70 -7.62 1.85
C GLY A 384 -21.20 -7.34 1.70
N VAL A 385 -20.67 -7.49 0.48
CA VAL A 385 -19.24 -7.38 0.19
C VAL A 385 -18.68 -6.03 0.62
N LYS A 386 -19.31 -4.91 0.23
CA LYS A 386 -18.85 -3.57 0.63
C LYS A 386 -18.90 -3.35 2.13
N ALA A 387 -19.98 -3.75 2.80
CA ALA A 387 -20.09 -3.61 4.25
C ALA A 387 -18.98 -4.40 4.99
N ARG A 388 -18.71 -5.64 4.55
CA ARG A 388 -17.63 -6.48 5.11
C ARG A 388 -16.25 -5.85 4.90
N LEU A 389 -15.97 -5.38 3.69
CA LEU A 389 -14.69 -4.74 3.35
C LEU A 389 -14.49 -3.40 4.08
N VAL A 390 -15.56 -2.61 4.29
CA VAL A 390 -15.50 -1.37 5.08
C VAL A 390 -15.18 -1.66 6.55
N LEU A 391 -15.76 -2.73 7.13
CA LEU A 391 -15.39 -3.18 8.48
C LEU A 391 -13.92 -3.61 8.54
N GLU A 392 -13.46 -4.34 7.52
CA GLU A 392 -12.07 -4.76 7.39
C GLU A 392 -11.13 -3.56 7.31
N LYS A 393 -11.38 -2.59 6.42
CA LYS A 393 -10.58 -1.35 6.33
C LYS A 393 -10.57 -0.56 7.64
N THR A 394 -11.68 -0.57 8.39
CA THR A 394 -11.73 0.09 9.70
C THR A 394 -10.78 -0.58 10.71
N ALA A 395 -10.68 -1.90 10.66
CA ALA A 395 -9.86 -2.69 11.59
C ALA A 395 -8.39 -2.83 11.14
N ILE A 396 -8.14 -2.98 9.85
CA ILE A 396 -6.83 -3.27 9.24
C ILE A 396 -6.19 -2.01 8.65
N GLY A 397 -6.99 -1.04 8.21
CA GLY A 397 -6.55 0.18 7.54
C GLY A 397 -6.61 0.14 6.01
N PHE A 398 -6.70 -1.05 5.42
CA PHE A 398 -6.84 -1.27 3.98
C PHE A 398 -7.65 -2.54 3.70
N TYR A 399 -8.03 -2.76 2.44
CA TYR A 399 -8.72 -3.98 2.00
C TYR A 399 -7.70 -5.10 1.79
N LEU A 400 -7.76 -6.12 2.65
CA LEU A 400 -6.90 -7.30 2.64
C LEU A 400 -7.52 -8.44 1.84
N SER A 401 -8.82 -8.71 2.04
CA SER A 401 -9.46 -9.94 1.55
C SER A 401 -10.11 -9.83 0.17
N GLY A 402 -10.14 -8.63 -0.43
CA GLY A 402 -10.76 -8.42 -1.74
C GLY A 402 -10.72 -6.97 -2.19
N HIS A 403 -11.43 -6.68 -3.27
CA HIS A 403 -11.49 -5.34 -3.86
C HIS A 403 -12.94 -4.84 -3.88
N LEU A 404 -13.18 -3.56 -3.57
CA LEU A 404 -14.55 -3.00 -3.57
C LEU A 404 -15.25 -3.13 -4.93
N PHE A 405 -14.50 -3.16 -6.02
CA PHE A 405 -15.03 -3.37 -7.36
C PHE A 405 -15.67 -4.75 -7.56
N ASP A 406 -15.31 -5.76 -6.75
CA ASP A 406 -15.85 -7.12 -6.86
C ASP A 406 -17.38 -7.15 -6.68
N GLU A 407 -17.95 -6.22 -5.91
CA GLU A 407 -19.39 -6.13 -5.67
C GLU A 407 -20.19 -5.81 -6.94
N VAL A 408 -19.59 -5.06 -7.86
CA VAL A 408 -20.29 -4.43 -9.00
C VAL A 408 -19.74 -4.87 -10.35
N GLU A 409 -18.59 -5.55 -10.38
CA GLU A 409 -17.88 -5.97 -11.59
C GLU A 409 -18.82 -6.64 -12.61
N ALA A 410 -19.61 -7.63 -12.18
CA ALA A 410 -20.50 -8.38 -13.08
C ALA A 410 -21.58 -7.51 -13.76
N GLU A 411 -22.05 -6.45 -13.10
CA GLU A 411 -23.02 -5.52 -13.67
C GLU A 411 -22.33 -4.50 -14.58
N VAL A 412 -21.31 -3.81 -14.06
CA VAL A 412 -20.69 -2.69 -14.79
C VAL A 412 -20.00 -3.15 -16.06
N ARG A 413 -19.46 -4.38 -16.09
CA ARG A 413 -18.83 -4.95 -17.30
C ARG A 413 -19.81 -5.23 -18.44
N GLN A 414 -21.13 -5.16 -18.21
CA GLN A 414 -22.12 -5.27 -19.29
C GLN A 414 -22.19 -4.00 -20.16
N PHE A 415 -21.87 -2.82 -19.61
CA PHE A 415 -21.91 -1.55 -20.35
C PHE A 415 -20.55 -0.81 -20.39
N ALA A 416 -19.74 -0.90 -19.34
CA ALA A 416 -18.36 -0.41 -19.28
C ALA A 416 -17.37 -1.57 -19.47
N LYS A 417 -17.37 -2.15 -20.68
CA LYS A 417 -16.63 -3.37 -21.02
C LYS A 417 -15.11 -3.23 -20.91
N ARG A 418 -14.58 -2.02 -21.16
CA ARG A 418 -13.14 -1.76 -21.18
C ARG A 418 -12.58 -1.69 -19.76
N LYS A 419 -11.47 -2.40 -19.55
CA LYS A 419 -10.69 -2.38 -18.30
C LYS A 419 -9.62 -1.29 -18.34
N ILE A 420 -9.11 -0.90 -17.19
CA ILE A 420 -8.02 0.09 -17.11
C ILE A 420 -6.76 -0.45 -17.79
N GLU A 421 -6.42 -1.72 -17.59
CA GLU A 421 -5.25 -2.36 -18.24
C GLU A 421 -5.30 -2.30 -19.78
N ASP A 422 -6.51 -2.27 -20.36
CA ASP A 422 -6.79 -2.27 -21.81
C ASP A 422 -7.01 -0.86 -22.40
N LEU A 423 -6.68 0.19 -21.64
CA LEU A 423 -6.83 1.56 -22.11
C LEU A 423 -5.81 1.89 -23.20
N ILE A 424 -6.32 2.50 -24.27
CA ILE A 424 -5.51 2.99 -25.38
C ILE A 424 -5.41 4.51 -25.32
N ASP A 425 -4.26 5.05 -25.71
CA ASP A 425 -4.09 6.49 -25.91
C ASP A 425 -4.88 6.88 -27.16
N SER A 426 -6.02 7.54 -26.94
CA SER A 426 -6.94 7.97 -27.98
C SER A 426 -7.59 9.28 -27.60
N ARG A 427 -7.85 10.10 -28.61
CA ARG A 427 -8.64 11.33 -28.46
C ARG A 427 -10.13 11.04 -28.28
N GLU A 428 -10.56 9.82 -28.56
CA GLU A 428 -11.95 9.41 -28.37
C GLU A 428 -12.26 9.19 -26.88
N PRO A 429 -13.39 9.71 -26.38
CA PRO A 429 -13.81 9.45 -25.01
C PRO A 429 -14.06 7.96 -24.76
N GLN A 430 -13.43 7.42 -23.73
CA GLN A 430 -13.57 6.04 -23.26
C GLN A 430 -14.36 6.02 -21.95
N LEU A 431 -15.20 4.99 -21.77
CA LEU A 431 -16.01 4.77 -20.57
C LEU A 431 -15.31 3.78 -19.65
N LEU A 432 -15.22 4.12 -18.36
CA LEU A 432 -14.63 3.29 -17.32
C LEU A 432 -15.56 3.22 -16.11
N ALA A 433 -15.50 2.12 -15.39
CA ALA A 433 -16.06 1.98 -14.05
C ALA A 433 -14.93 1.58 -13.11
N ALA A 434 -14.78 2.29 -11.99
CA ALA A 434 -13.67 2.07 -11.07
C ALA A 434 -13.98 2.67 -9.68
N ILE A 435 -13.20 2.27 -8.69
CA ILE A 435 -13.22 2.80 -7.33
C ILE A 435 -12.28 4.01 -7.26
N VAL A 436 -12.73 5.10 -6.65
CA VAL A 436 -11.92 6.30 -6.41
C VAL A 436 -11.01 6.10 -5.20
N SER A 437 -9.75 6.51 -5.31
CA SER A 437 -8.79 6.57 -4.21
C SER A 437 -7.81 7.75 -4.33
N ASP A 438 -7.12 8.08 -3.23
CA ASP A 438 -6.05 9.09 -3.16
C ASP A 438 -6.45 10.47 -3.73
N LEU A 439 -7.68 10.93 -3.42
CA LEU A 439 -8.16 12.21 -3.89
C LEU A 439 -7.41 13.39 -3.26
N ARG A 440 -6.90 14.29 -4.10
CA ARG A 440 -6.18 15.50 -3.69
C ARG A 440 -6.48 16.69 -4.60
N VAL A 441 -6.52 17.87 -4.01
CA VAL A 441 -6.74 19.12 -4.73
C VAL A 441 -5.41 19.86 -4.87
N ILE A 442 -5.05 20.23 -6.09
CA ILE A 442 -3.86 21.03 -6.36
C ILE A 442 -4.23 22.36 -7.03
N ASN A 443 -3.46 23.41 -6.73
CA ASN A 443 -3.61 24.70 -7.38
C ASN A 443 -2.88 24.69 -8.73
N GLY A 444 -3.64 24.74 -9.83
CA GLY A 444 -3.09 24.80 -11.18
C GLY A 444 -3.16 26.21 -11.78
N ASN A 445 -2.47 26.41 -12.90
CA ASN A 445 -2.43 27.69 -13.61
C ASN A 445 -3.78 28.17 -14.14
N ARG A 446 -4.78 27.28 -14.26
CA ARG A 446 -6.13 27.57 -14.78
C ARG A 446 -7.23 27.36 -13.72
N GLY A 447 -6.87 27.37 -12.45
CA GLY A 447 -7.78 27.07 -11.33
C GLY A 447 -7.42 25.76 -10.63
N LYS A 448 -8.28 25.30 -9.71
CA LYS A 448 -8.04 24.08 -8.97
C LYS A 448 -8.18 22.86 -9.88
N LEU A 449 -7.22 21.95 -9.80
CA LEU A 449 -7.26 20.65 -10.46
C LEU A 449 -7.37 19.59 -9.37
N ILE A 450 -8.32 18.67 -9.53
CA ILE A 450 -8.52 17.57 -8.60
C ILE A 450 -7.92 16.33 -9.23
N LEU A 451 -6.95 15.73 -8.54
CA LEU A 451 -6.29 14.50 -8.93
C LEU A 451 -6.75 13.38 -8.00
N PHE A 452 -6.96 12.20 -8.57
CA PHE A 452 -7.34 10.99 -7.83
C PHE A 452 -6.89 9.77 -8.63
N LYS A 453 -7.05 8.58 -8.08
CA LYS A 453 -6.79 7.31 -8.76
C LYS A 453 -8.11 6.59 -9.02
N LEU A 454 -8.16 5.92 -10.16
CA LEU A 454 -9.20 4.98 -10.54
C LEU A 454 -8.62 3.57 -10.45
N ASP A 455 -9.27 2.71 -9.68
CA ASP A 455 -8.89 1.30 -9.52
C ASP A 455 -10.06 0.39 -9.91
N ASP A 456 -9.87 -0.44 -10.92
CA ASP A 456 -10.87 -1.41 -11.40
C ASP A 456 -10.45 -2.87 -11.18
N LYS A 457 -9.52 -3.11 -10.23
CA LYS A 457 -8.83 -4.38 -9.93
C LYS A 457 -7.81 -4.83 -10.98
N THR A 458 -7.88 -4.34 -12.21
CA THR A 458 -6.95 -4.74 -13.28
C THR A 458 -5.70 -3.88 -13.32
N ASP A 459 -5.85 -2.57 -13.10
CA ASP A 459 -4.75 -1.61 -12.98
C ASP A 459 -5.24 -0.36 -12.24
N VAL A 460 -4.29 0.49 -11.80
CA VAL A 460 -4.56 1.75 -11.11
C VAL A 460 -4.09 2.92 -11.98
N LEU A 461 -5.02 3.83 -12.32
CA LEU A 461 -4.74 4.95 -13.21
C LEU A 461 -4.98 6.29 -12.52
N GLU A 462 -4.00 7.20 -12.63
CA GLU A 462 -4.19 8.59 -12.19
C GLU A 462 -5.22 9.29 -13.10
N ALA A 463 -6.22 9.90 -12.49
CA ALA A 463 -7.27 10.64 -13.15
C ALA A 463 -7.32 12.08 -12.67
N SER A 464 -7.91 12.96 -13.49
CA SER A 464 -8.11 14.36 -13.15
C SER A 464 -9.45 14.90 -13.62
N VAL A 465 -10.06 15.73 -12.78
CA VAL A 465 -11.22 16.57 -13.12
C VAL A 465 -10.92 18.04 -12.84
N ASP A 466 -11.61 18.92 -13.55
CA ASP A 466 -11.63 20.34 -13.22
C ASP A 466 -12.54 20.65 -12.02
N GLU A 467 -12.46 21.88 -11.53
CA GLU A 467 -13.22 22.33 -10.36
C GLU A 467 -14.73 22.31 -10.59
N ALA A 468 -15.21 22.54 -11.81
CA ALA A 468 -16.64 22.53 -12.13
C ALA A 468 -17.23 21.11 -12.02
N VAL A 469 -16.58 20.14 -12.66
CA VAL A 469 -16.98 18.72 -12.59
C VAL A 469 -16.88 18.21 -11.15
N PHE A 470 -15.82 18.57 -10.42
CA PHE A 470 -15.69 18.18 -9.02
C PHE A 470 -16.82 18.75 -8.15
N ASN A 471 -17.14 20.04 -8.30
CA ASN A 471 -18.20 20.69 -7.53
C ASN A 471 -19.59 20.09 -7.80
N ALA A 472 -19.87 19.69 -9.04
CA ALA A 472 -21.11 19.03 -9.41
C ALA A 472 -21.24 17.61 -8.82
N HIS A 473 -20.12 16.91 -8.58
CA HIS A 473 -20.10 15.49 -8.21
C HIS A 473 -19.31 15.19 -6.92
N ARG A 474 -19.24 16.13 -5.98
CA ARG A 474 -18.46 16.00 -4.73
C ARG A 474 -18.78 14.75 -3.91
N ASN A 475 -20.05 14.32 -3.92
CA ASN A 475 -20.48 13.14 -3.17
C ASN A 475 -20.06 11.82 -3.81
N LEU A 476 -19.73 11.84 -5.11
CA LEU A 476 -19.31 10.66 -5.88
C LEU A 476 -17.78 10.59 -5.99
N LEU A 477 -17.12 11.74 -6.13
CA LEU A 477 -15.67 11.85 -6.15
C LEU A 477 -15.14 11.95 -4.72
N LYS A 478 -15.18 10.83 -4.01
CA LYS A 478 -14.56 10.62 -2.69
C LYS A 478 -14.02 9.19 -2.62
N ASP A 479 -13.05 8.97 -1.75
CA ASP A 479 -12.42 7.67 -1.60
C ASP A 479 -13.44 6.56 -1.31
N ASP A 480 -13.18 5.36 -1.83
CA ASP A 480 -13.99 4.14 -1.69
C ASP A 480 -15.35 4.14 -2.40
N GLU A 481 -15.65 5.16 -3.22
CA GLU A 481 -16.86 5.15 -4.04
C GLU A 481 -16.61 4.62 -5.45
N LEU A 482 -17.60 3.86 -5.93
CA LEU A 482 -17.70 3.49 -7.32
C LEU A 482 -18.13 4.70 -8.15
N VAL A 483 -17.37 4.97 -9.20
CA VAL A 483 -17.73 5.96 -10.21
C VAL A 483 -17.71 5.32 -11.60
N ILE A 484 -18.67 5.74 -12.42
CA ILE A 484 -18.65 5.49 -13.85
C ILE A 484 -18.22 6.81 -14.50
N VAL A 485 -17.09 6.79 -15.20
CA VAL A 485 -16.49 8.00 -15.76
C VAL A 485 -16.30 7.87 -17.25
N GLN A 486 -16.50 8.97 -17.96
CA GLN A 486 -16.14 9.09 -19.37
C GLN A 486 -15.09 10.19 -19.53
N GLY A 487 -14.04 9.88 -20.27
CA GLY A 487 -12.89 10.76 -20.41
C GLY A 487 -11.91 10.29 -21.46
N THR A 488 -10.78 10.98 -21.58
CA THR A 488 -9.73 10.65 -22.54
C THR A 488 -8.43 10.33 -21.81
N LEU A 489 -7.72 9.32 -22.28
CA LEU A 489 -6.36 9.05 -21.82
C LEU A 489 -5.44 10.09 -22.46
N GLN A 490 -4.68 10.81 -21.65
CA GLN A 490 -3.65 11.72 -22.13
C GLN A 490 -2.29 11.07 -21.95
N GLY A 491 -1.55 11.01 -23.06
CA GLY A 491 -0.24 10.38 -23.17
C GLY A 491 0.76 10.82 -22.10
N ALA A 492 1.57 9.86 -21.67
CA ALA A 492 2.58 10.01 -20.65
C ALA A 492 3.66 10.99 -21.11
N SER A 493 3.72 12.17 -20.50
CA SER A 493 5.01 12.86 -20.48
C SER A 493 5.96 12.05 -19.61
N GLU A 494 7.25 12.02 -19.94
CA GLU A 494 8.30 11.40 -19.12
C GLU A 494 8.33 11.94 -17.67
N ARG A 495 7.59 13.02 -17.40
CA ARG A 495 7.49 13.67 -16.10
C ARG A 495 6.24 13.28 -15.29
N PHE A 496 5.12 12.92 -15.93
CA PHE A 496 3.82 12.81 -15.25
C PHE A 496 3.07 11.48 -15.43
N GLY A 497 3.60 10.51 -16.18
CA GLY A 497 2.92 9.21 -16.39
C GLY A 497 1.60 9.34 -17.16
N ARG A 498 0.90 8.22 -17.37
CA ARG A 498 -0.41 8.20 -18.05
C ARG A 498 -1.46 8.84 -17.14
N ARG A 499 -2.27 9.76 -17.68
CA ARG A 499 -3.35 10.41 -16.91
C ARG A 499 -4.67 10.37 -17.66
N PHE A 500 -5.75 10.02 -16.97
CA PHE A 500 -7.10 10.03 -17.51
C PHE A 500 -7.81 11.34 -17.21
N LYS A 501 -8.10 12.14 -18.23
CA LYS A 501 -8.87 13.37 -18.07
C LYS A 501 -10.36 13.04 -18.12
N VAL A 502 -11.02 13.09 -16.97
CA VAL A 502 -12.45 12.80 -16.82
C VAL A 502 -13.27 14.04 -17.19
N THR A 503 -14.29 13.83 -18.02
CA THR A 503 -15.21 14.89 -18.49
C THR A 503 -16.64 14.70 -18.01
N GLN A 504 -17.06 13.46 -17.72
CA GLN A 504 -18.38 13.15 -17.19
C GLN A 504 -18.27 12.08 -16.11
N VAL A 505 -19.13 12.18 -15.09
CA VAL A 505 -19.15 11.30 -13.92
C VAL A 505 -20.59 10.89 -13.63
N TRP A 506 -20.81 9.61 -13.33
CA TRP A 506 -22.08 9.06 -12.90
C TRP A 506 -21.89 8.12 -11.71
N ASP A 507 -22.90 8.07 -10.84
CA ASP A 507 -23.10 6.94 -9.92
C ASP A 507 -23.71 5.76 -10.68
N LEU A 508 -23.75 4.59 -10.02
CA LEU A 508 -24.29 3.38 -10.62
C LEU A 508 -25.78 3.51 -10.98
N GLU A 509 -26.57 4.14 -10.11
CA GLU A 509 -28.02 4.31 -10.31
C GLU A 509 -28.34 5.17 -11.54
N THR A 510 -27.56 6.23 -11.75
CA THR A 510 -27.62 7.05 -12.95
C THR A 510 -27.09 6.31 -14.18
N ALA A 511 -25.99 5.58 -14.04
CA ALA A 511 -25.43 4.79 -15.13
C ALA A 511 -26.45 3.73 -15.61
N ARG A 512 -27.19 3.09 -14.70
CA ARG A 512 -28.31 2.20 -15.00
C ARG A 512 -29.38 2.88 -15.84
N CYS A 513 -29.76 4.12 -15.51
CA CYS A 513 -30.73 4.90 -16.30
C CYS A 513 -30.20 5.25 -17.70
N LYS A 514 -28.91 5.53 -17.81
CA LYS A 514 -28.27 6.01 -19.06
C LYS A 514 -27.97 4.87 -20.03
N PHE A 515 -27.43 3.77 -19.53
CA PHE A 515 -26.94 2.65 -20.34
C PHE A 515 -27.90 1.45 -20.35
N GLY A 516 -28.80 1.34 -19.37
CA GLY A 516 -29.81 0.29 -19.33
C GLY A 516 -30.93 0.54 -20.34
N LYS A 517 -31.36 -0.51 -21.03
CA LYS A 517 -32.51 -0.47 -21.97
C LYS A 517 -33.84 -0.62 -21.24
N TYR A 518 -33.93 -1.58 -20.31
CA TYR A 518 -35.11 -1.86 -19.49
C TYR A 518 -34.77 -2.81 -18.33
N LEU A 519 -35.58 -2.83 -17.28
CA LEU A 519 -35.59 -3.90 -16.29
C LEU A 519 -36.43 -5.06 -16.83
N ARG A 520 -35.85 -6.26 -16.91
CA ARG A 520 -36.60 -7.48 -17.21
C ARG A 520 -36.97 -8.18 -15.91
N VAL A 521 -38.26 -8.40 -15.69
CA VAL A 521 -38.80 -9.07 -14.49
C VAL A 521 -39.50 -10.35 -14.91
N ALA A 522 -39.02 -11.50 -14.42
CA ALA A 522 -39.70 -12.76 -14.65
C ALA A 522 -41.01 -12.79 -13.86
N VAL A 523 -42.09 -13.24 -14.49
CA VAL A 523 -43.39 -13.41 -13.83
C VAL A 523 -43.94 -14.80 -14.10
N ASN A 524 -44.63 -15.36 -13.11
CA ASN A 524 -45.27 -16.65 -13.22
C ASN A 524 -46.53 -16.69 -12.34
N GLY A 525 -47.70 -16.52 -12.96
CA GLY A 525 -49.00 -16.61 -12.27
C GLY A 525 -49.37 -15.38 -11.43
N THR A 526 -48.39 -14.69 -10.85
CA THR A 526 -48.59 -13.45 -10.06
C THR A 526 -47.75 -12.32 -10.65
N ALA A 527 -48.36 -11.15 -10.81
CA ALA A 527 -47.68 -9.93 -11.24
C ALA A 527 -47.17 -9.14 -10.00
N PRO A 528 -46.02 -8.47 -10.08
CA PRO A 528 -45.57 -7.54 -9.05
C PRO A 528 -46.55 -6.39 -8.86
N ASP A 529 -46.56 -5.79 -7.66
CA ASP A 529 -47.26 -4.54 -7.36
C ASP A 529 -46.49 -3.35 -7.96
N ILE A 530 -46.63 -3.20 -9.29
CA ILE A 530 -45.95 -2.17 -10.09
C ILE A 530 -46.28 -0.77 -9.57
N ALA A 531 -47.54 -0.52 -9.20
CA ALA A 531 -47.99 0.79 -8.75
C ALA A 531 -47.30 1.21 -7.44
N ARG A 532 -47.17 0.27 -6.49
CA ARG A 532 -46.38 0.51 -5.28
C ARG A 532 -44.90 0.69 -5.59
N LEU A 533 -44.29 -0.18 -6.40
CA LEU A 533 -42.86 -0.11 -6.71
C LEU A 533 -42.47 1.22 -7.37
N VAL A 534 -43.29 1.72 -8.30
CA VAL A 534 -43.07 3.02 -8.96
C VAL A 534 -43.30 4.19 -7.99
N ARG A 535 -44.25 4.07 -7.05
CA ARG A 535 -44.48 5.08 -6.02
C ARG A 535 -43.36 5.14 -4.98
N ASP A 536 -42.83 3.99 -4.59
CA ASP A 536 -41.75 3.88 -3.60
C ASP A 536 -40.41 4.31 -4.23
N PHE A 537 -40.22 4.08 -5.53
CA PHE A 537 -39.01 4.42 -6.29
C PHE A 537 -39.31 5.21 -7.58
N PRO A 538 -39.87 6.42 -7.48
CA PRO A 538 -40.30 7.18 -8.65
C PRO A 538 -39.10 7.62 -9.51
N PRO A 539 -39.27 7.76 -10.84
CA PRO A 539 -38.22 8.26 -11.70
C PRO A 539 -37.80 9.67 -11.27
N ARG A 540 -36.48 9.92 -11.26
CA ARG A 540 -35.95 11.24 -10.86
C ARG A 540 -36.06 12.22 -12.02
N ARG A 541 -36.49 13.44 -11.72
CA ARG A 541 -36.58 14.53 -12.70
C ARG A 541 -35.40 15.47 -12.48
N GLU A 542 -34.65 15.74 -13.53
CA GLU A 542 -33.51 16.64 -13.48
C GLU A 542 -33.66 17.70 -14.57
N MET A 543 -33.49 18.96 -14.19
CA MET A 543 -33.60 20.08 -15.12
C MET A 543 -32.24 20.31 -15.77
N SER A 544 -32.14 20.02 -17.07
CA SER A 544 -30.94 20.29 -17.87
C SER A 544 -31.14 21.54 -18.73
N GLU A 545 -30.06 22.07 -19.32
CA GLU A 545 -30.13 23.16 -20.31
C GLU A 545 -31.00 22.82 -21.54
N GLN A 546 -31.29 21.53 -21.76
CA GLN A 546 -32.12 21.02 -22.86
C GLN A 546 -33.55 20.64 -22.44
N GLY A 547 -33.95 20.89 -21.18
CA GLY A 547 -35.28 20.59 -20.64
C GLY A 547 -35.28 19.59 -19.48
N GLU A 548 -36.48 19.17 -19.07
CA GLU A 548 -36.68 18.19 -17.99
C GLU A 548 -36.32 16.78 -18.48
N LEU A 549 -35.23 16.23 -17.94
CA LEU A 549 -34.81 14.86 -18.21
C LEU A 549 -35.39 13.93 -17.13
N SER A 550 -36.24 12.98 -17.53
CA SER A 550 -36.72 11.93 -16.63
C SER A 550 -35.74 10.76 -16.60
N ARG A 551 -35.04 10.60 -15.47
CA ARG A 551 -34.15 9.48 -15.18
C ARG A 551 -34.96 8.34 -14.56
N GLY A 552 -35.32 7.39 -15.41
CA GLY A 552 -35.96 6.15 -14.98
C GLY A 552 -35.87 5.09 -16.05
N LEU A 553 -35.85 3.83 -15.61
CA LEU A 553 -35.72 2.68 -16.47
C LEU A 553 -37.11 2.10 -16.77
N PRO A 554 -37.45 1.81 -18.03
CA PRO A 554 -38.70 1.14 -18.36
C PRO A 554 -38.68 -0.32 -17.88
N VAL A 555 -39.85 -0.90 -17.67
CA VAL A 555 -39.99 -2.28 -17.16
C VAL A 555 -40.64 -3.17 -18.21
N ARG A 556 -40.09 -4.38 -18.37
CA ARG A 556 -40.67 -5.46 -19.17
C ARG A 556 -40.90 -6.70 -18.32
N LEU A 557 -42.12 -7.23 -18.36
CA LEU A 557 -42.44 -8.50 -17.74
C LEU A 557 -42.15 -9.63 -18.73
N SER A 558 -41.41 -10.65 -18.30
CA SER A 558 -41.08 -11.84 -19.09
C SER A 558 -41.80 -13.05 -18.51
N LEU A 559 -42.72 -13.61 -19.28
CA LEU A 559 -43.43 -14.84 -18.94
C LEU A 559 -42.85 -16.00 -19.75
N ARG A 560 -42.50 -17.10 -19.07
CA ARG A 560 -42.16 -18.37 -19.73
C ARG A 560 -43.14 -19.45 -19.27
N ARG A 561 -43.61 -20.25 -20.22
CA ARG A 561 -44.46 -21.43 -20.00
C ARG A 561 -43.84 -22.61 -20.72
N GLN A 562 -43.71 -23.73 -20.02
CA GLN A 562 -43.26 -25.00 -20.60
C GLN A 562 -44.35 -26.04 -20.38
N TYR A 563 -44.65 -26.80 -21.41
CA TYR A 563 -45.57 -27.93 -21.36
C TYR A 563 -44.97 -29.08 -22.16
N GLY A 564 -44.48 -30.12 -21.46
CA GLY A 564 -43.72 -31.20 -22.10
C GLY A 564 -42.45 -30.69 -22.77
N SER A 565 -42.29 -30.96 -24.07
CA SER A 565 -41.18 -30.48 -24.90
C SER A 565 -41.41 -29.11 -25.53
N GLU A 566 -42.62 -28.54 -25.41
CA GLU A 566 -42.96 -27.24 -26.01
C GLU A 566 -42.86 -26.12 -24.98
N GLY A 567 -42.39 -24.95 -25.43
CA GLY A 567 -42.25 -23.77 -24.60
C GLY A 567 -42.70 -22.50 -25.32
N ALA A 568 -43.42 -21.64 -24.61
CA ALA A 568 -43.79 -20.31 -25.07
C ALA A 568 -43.15 -19.23 -24.18
N ARG A 569 -42.71 -18.13 -24.79
CA ARG A 569 -42.23 -16.93 -24.10
C ARG A 569 -43.01 -15.73 -24.59
N ALA A 570 -43.44 -14.90 -23.65
CA ALA A 570 -44.04 -13.60 -23.93
C ALA A 570 -43.29 -12.52 -23.15
N GLU A 571 -43.10 -11.35 -23.78
CA GLU A 571 -42.61 -10.15 -23.10
C GLU A 571 -43.64 -9.04 -23.22
N LEU A 572 -44.00 -8.45 -22.08
CA LEU A 572 -44.94 -7.33 -22.00
C LEU A 572 -44.19 -6.06 -21.62
N HIS A 573 -44.23 -5.05 -22.47
CA HIS A 573 -43.68 -3.72 -22.19
C HIS A 573 -44.73 -2.88 -21.46
N LEU A 574 -44.40 -2.40 -20.25
CA LEU A 574 -45.35 -1.69 -19.39
C LEU A 574 -45.51 -0.19 -19.71
N GLY A 575 -44.72 0.34 -20.64
CA GLY A 575 -44.76 1.75 -21.03
C GLY A 575 -44.18 2.72 -19.99
N ASP A 576 -44.28 4.01 -20.27
CA ASP A 576 -43.58 5.04 -19.48
C ASP A 576 -44.15 5.26 -18.07
N ALA A 577 -45.43 4.93 -17.85
CA ALA A 577 -46.06 5.02 -16.52
C ALA A 577 -45.45 4.04 -15.49
N ALA A 578 -44.76 3.00 -15.96
CA ALA A 578 -44.08 2.01 -15.13
C ALA A 578 -42.59 2.29 -14.95
N ARG A 579 -42.08 3.44 -15.42
CA ARG A 579 -40.68 3.82 -15.18
C ARG A 579 -40.43 4.01 -13.69
N PHE A 580 -39.29 3.54 -13.24
CA PHE A 580 -38.84 3.66 -11.86
C PHE A 580 -37.37 4.07 -11.83
N PHE A 581 -36.91 4.58 -10.69
CA PHE A 581 -35.51 4.88 -10.49
C PHE A 581 -34.75 3.63 -9.98
N PRO A 582 -33.73 3.13 -10.70
CA PRO A 582 -33.11 1.82 -10.44
C PRO A 582 -32.02 1.85 -9.36
N SER A 583 -32.42 2.22 -8.13
CA SER A 583 -31.56 2.04 -6.94
C SER A 583 -31.42 0.57 -6.55
N ASP A 584 -30.42 0.24 -5.75
CA ASP A 584 -30.23 -1.14 -5.24
C ASP A 584 -31.45 -1.60 -4.42
N ALA A 585 -32.02 -0.70 -3.61
CA ALA A 585 -33.25 -0.97 -2.85
C ALA A 585 -34.46 -1.22 -3.77
N ALA A 586 -34.55 -0.51 -4.89
CA ALA A 586 -35.60 -0.73 -5.88
C ALA A 586 -35.44 -2.11 -6.54
N LEU A 587 -34.23 -2.44 -7.00
CA LEU A 587 -33.94 -3.73 -7.62
C LEU A 587 -34.21 -4.89 -6.67
N ALA A 588 -33.79 -4.79 -5.40
CA ALA A 588 -34.11 -5.78 -4.38
C ALA A 588 -35.63 -5.95 -4.20
N SER A 589 -36.38 -4.83 -4.17
CA SER A 589 -37.85 -4.85 -4.05
C SER A 589 -38.53 -5.50 -5.27
N TRP A 590 -38.00 -5.28 -6.47
CA TRP A 590 -38.44 -5.97 -7.70
C TRP A 590 -38.11 -7.46 -7.66
N MET A 591 -36.91 -7.84 -7.23
CA MET A 591 -36.48 -9.24 -7.13
C MET A 591 -37.37 -10.02 -6.15
N VAL A 592 -37.70 -9.46 -4.98
CA VAL A 592 -38.59 -10.11 -3.99
C VAL A 592 -39.95 -10.49 -4.60
N GLN A 593 -40.43 -9.72 -5.58
CA GLN A 593 -41.73 -9.94 -6.23
C GLN A 593 -41.62 -10.68 -7.57
N ALA A 594 -40.40 -10.92 -8.07
CA ALA A 594 -40.15 -11.61 -9.32
C ALA A 594 -40.22 -13.13 -9.15
N ASP A 595 -40.65 -13.84 -10.20
CA ASP A 595 -40.61 -15.30 -10.21
C ASP A 595 -39.17 -15.79 -9.99
N ARG A 596 -38.97 -16.56 -8.92
CA ARG A 596 -37.66 -17.07 -8.47
C ARG A 596 -36.60 -15.98 -8.25
N GLY A 597 -37.01 -14.75 -7.94
CA GLY A 597 -36.07 -13.64 -7.75
C GLY A 597 -35.46 -13.08 -9.03
N LEU A 598 -35.94 -13.49 -10.21
CA LEU A 598 -35.33 -13.14 -11.49
C LEU A 598 -35.78 -11.77 -11.98
N ALA A 599 -35.14 -10.71 -11.49
CA ALA A 599 -35.22 -9.37 -12.05
C ALA A 599 -33.81 -8.84 -12.35
N SER A 600 -33.57 -8.39 -13.59
CA SER A 600 -32.24 -7.92 -14.01
C SER A 600 -32.35 -6.81 -15.04
N ILE A 601 -31.48 -5.81 -14.93
CA ILE A 601 -31.36 -4.76 -15.96
C ILE A 601 -30.74 -5.36 -17.22
N VAL A 602 -31.31 -5.01 -18.37
CA VAL A 602 -30.80 -5.40 -19.68
C VAL A 602 -30.08 -4.21 -20.30
N TYR A 603 -28.79 -4.37 -20.58
CA TYR A 603 -27.93 -3.35 -21.20
C TYR A 603 -27.79 -3.55 -22.73
N GLU A 604 -28.04 -4.77 -23.24
CA GLU A 604 -27.95 -5.14 -24.66
C GLU A 604 -29.25 -5.69 -25.26
#